data_AF-A0A067QZD6-F1
#
_entry.id   AF-A0A067QZD6-F1
#
_cell.length_a   1.000
_cell.length_b   1.000
_cell.length_c   1.000
_cell.angle_alpha   90.00
_cell.angle_beta   90.00
_cell.angle_gamma   90.00
#
_symmetry.space_group_name_H-M   'P 1'
#
loop_
_entity.id
_entity.type
_entity.pdbx_description
1 polymer ?
#
loop_
_entity_poly.entity_id
_entity_poly.type
_entity_poly.pdbx_seq_one_letter_code
_entity_poly.pdbx_strand_id
1 'polypeptide(L)'
;MANKETRRKVASRPYLPYSPHTLQQCLDNIARKKTSQQQASKHYGIPRSSIVLKMKASKENNIRAPGHRTVLTQEEEESFVQHTIAMCDFGYTITTLDLRCIVKSYLDGSGRKLKTFRNNFPGKKWAEKFLKRHNRVLSQRFCSNIQQC
;
A
#
# COMPACT_ATOMS: atom_id res chain seq x y z
N MET A 1 -10.76 -33.50 -31.54
CA MET A 1 -9.51 -32.74 -31.27
C MET A 1 -9.77 -31.83 -30.08
N ALA A 2 -9.19 -32.12 -28.91
CA ALA A 2 -9.50 -31.41 -27.68
C ALA A 2 -8.85 -30.02 -27.66
N ASN A 3 -9.67 -28.97 -27.68
CA ASN A 3 -9.22 -27.58 -27.59
C ASN A 3 -8.79 -27.31 -26.14
N LYS A 4 -7.49 -27.42 -25.87
CA LYS A 4 -6.92 -27.24 -24.53
C LYS A 4 -6.91 -25.74 -24.24
N GLU A 5 -7.92 -25.25 -23.51
CA GLU A 5 -7.94 -23.88 -22.99
C GLU A 5 -6.68 -23.62 -22.15
N THR A 6 -5.71 -22.91 -22.73
CA THR A 6 -4.48 -22.53 -22.02
C THR A 6 -4.81 -21.43 -21.02
N ARG A 7 -5.27 -21.80 -19.82
CA ARG A 7 -5.37 -20.86 -18.70
C ARG A 7 -3.96 -20.38 -18.37
N ARG A 8 -3.72 -19.08 -18.54
CA ARG A 8 -2.44 -18.46 -18.19
C ARG A 8 -2.12 -18.72 -16.72
N LYS A 9 -0.85 -18.99 -16.41
CA LYS A 9 -0.39 -19.18 -15.02
C LYS A 9 -0.76 -17.96 -14.17
N VAL A 10 -1.17 -18.18 -12.93
CA VAL A 10 -1.42 -17.11 -11.95
C VAL A 10 -0.16 -16.25 -11.84
N ALA A 11 -0.32 -14.92 -11.84
CA ALA A 11 0.75 -13.91 -11.86
C ALA A 11 1.57 -13.76 -13.18
N SER A 12 1.16 -14.39 -14.29
CA SER A 12 1.83 -14.21 -15.59
C SER A 12 1.64 -12.82 -16.23
N ARG A 13 0.64 -12.04 -15.80
CA ARG A 13 0.43 -10.68 -16.30
C ARG A 13 1.30 -9.71 -15.50
N PRO A 14 2.18 -8.91 -16.14
CA PRO A 14 2.92 -7.89 -15.43
C PRO A 14 1.97 -6.88 -14.79
N TYR A 15 2.18 -6.59 -13.51
CA TYR A 15 1.42 -5.59 -12.78
C TYR A 15 1.88 -4.20 -13.23
N LEU A 16 0.99 -3.46 -13.91
CA LEU A 16 1.27 -2.21 -14.64
C LEU A 16 2.34 -2.37 -15.73
N PRO A 17 1.98 -2.33 -17.03
CA PRO A 17 2.95 -2.47 -18.11
C PRO A 17 3.79 -1.19 -18.35
N TYR A 18 3.69 -0.16 -17.50
CA TYR A 18 4.35 1.13 -17.70
C TYR A 18 5.00 1.66 -16.42
N SER A 19 6.15 2.31 -16.58
CA SER A 19 6.88 2.96 -15.49
C SER A 19 6.19 4.27 -15.05
N PRO A 20 6.25 4.65 -13.75
CA PRO A 20 5.75 5.94 -13.27
C PRO A 20 6.33 7.14 -14.04
N HIS A 21 7.61 7.07 -14.39
CA HIS A 21 8.30 8.12 -15.16
C HIS A 21 7.69 8.28 -16.56
N THR A 22 7.49 7.17 -17.27
CA THR A 22 6.87 7.15 -18.60
C THR A 22 5.44 7.68 -18.56
N LEU A 23 4.68 7.37 -17.49
CA LEU A 23 3.35 7.91 -17.29
C LEU A 23 3.38 9.43 -17.09
N GLN A 24 4.30 9.95 -16.28
CA GLN A 24 4.45 11.40 -16.07
C GLN A 24 4.80 12.13 -17.36
N GLN A 25 5.76 11.62 -18.15
CA GLN A 25 6.10 12.18 -19.46
C GLN A 25 4.91 12.18 -20.43
N CYS A 26 4.13 11.10 -20.43
CA CYS A 26 2.91 11.00 -21.23
C CYS A 26 1.88 12.08 -20.84
N LEU A 27 1.64 12.26 -19.54
CA LEU A 27 0.72 13.28 -19.03
C LEU A 27 1.20 14.71 -19.32
N ASP A 28 2.50 14.98 -19.18
CA ASP A 28 3.09 16.30 -19.48
C ASP A 28 3.00 16.65 -20.97
N ASN A 29 3.25 15.69 -21.86
CA ASN A 29 3.10 15.91 -23.31
C ASN A 29 1.65 16.17 -23.74
N ILE A 30 0.67 15.54 -23.07
CA ILE A 30 -0.75 15.80 -23.29
C ILE A 30 -1.13 17.17 -22.71
N ALA A 31 -0.64 17.52 -21.53
CA ALA A 31 -0.90 18.81 -20.89
C ALA A 31 -0.37 19.99 -21.72
N ARG A 32 0.83 19.83 -22.30
CA ARG A 32 1.47 20.79 -23.23
C ARG A 32 0.86 20.80 -24.64
N LYS A 33 -0.23 20.05 -24.87
CA LYS A 33 -0.91 19.89 -26.18
C LYS A 33 0.01 19.42 -27.33
N LYS A 34 1.14 18.78 -27.03
CA LYS A 34 2.09 18.30 -28.04
C LYS A 34 1.58 17.06 -28.80
N THR A 35 0.78 16.22 -28.13
CA THR A 35 0.26 14.97 -28.69
C THR A 35 -1.17 14.72 -28.25
N SER A 36 -2.01 14.19 -29.15
CA SER A 36 -3.37 13.74 -28.82
C SER A 36 -3.34 12.49 -27.93
N GLN A 37 -4.41 12.26 -27.15
CA GLN A 37 -4.55 11.08 -26.28
C GLN A 37 -4.34 9.75 -27.02
N GLN A 38 -4.82 9.65 -28.27
CA GLN A 38 -4.63 8.47 -29.10
C GLN A 38 -3.17 8.29 -29.53
N GLN A 39 -2.49 9.38 -29.88
CA GLN A 39 -1.10 9.35 -30.32
C GLN A 39 -0.16 9.02 -29.15
N ALA A 40 -0.41 9.59 -27.98
CA ALA A 40 0.29 9.26 -26.74
C ALA A 40 0.09 7.79 -26.34
N SER A 41 -1.12 7.25 -26.53
CA SER A 41 -1.41 5.83 -26.27
C SER A 41 -0.55 4.89 -27.12
N LYS A 42 -0.39 5.20 -28.42
CA LYS A 42 0.47 4.45 -29.34
C LYS A 42 1.95 4.60 -29.01
N HIS A 43 2.39 5.83 -28.74
CA HIS A 43 3.80 6.14 -28.48
C HIS A 43 4.32 5.51 -27.18
N TYR A 44 3.53 5.58 -26.11
CA TYR A 44 3.94 5.09 -24.78
C TYR A 44 3.45 3.67 -24.46
N GLY A 45 2.64 3.05 -25.32
CA GLY A 45 2.03 1.74 -25.07
C GLY A 45 1.05 1.73 -23.89
N ILE A 46 0.57 2.90 -23.44
CA ILE A 46 -0.37 3.03 -22.32
C ILE A 46 -1.79 3.06 -22.88
N PRO A 47 -2.72 2.20 -22.43
CA PRO A 47 -4.10 2.23 -22.88
C PRO A 47 -4.76 3.60 -22.64
N ARG A 48 -5.51 4.11 -23.61
CA ARG A 48 -6.22 5.40 -23.51
C ARG A 48 -7.07 5.52 -22.24
N SER A 49 -7.75 4.46 -21.84
CA SER A 49 -8.55 4.43 -20.61
C SER A 49 -7.74 4.74 -19.35
N SER A 50 -6.50 4.25 -19.28
CA SER A 50 -5.57 4.53 -18.18
C SER A 50 -5.12 5.99 -18.20
N ILE A 51 -4.85 6.54 -19.38
CA ILE A 51 -4.46 7.96 -19.55
C ILE A 51 -5.59 8.88 -19.08
N VAL A 52 -6.83 8.64 -19.53
CA VAL A 52 -8.00 9.45 -19.14
C VAL A 52 -8.25 9.37 -17.64
N LEU A 53 -8.19 8.17 -17.05
CA LEU A 53 -8.35 7.97 -15.61
C LEU A 53 -7.30 8.75 -14.82
N LYS A 54 -6.02 8.66 -15.23
CA LYS A 54 -4.92 9.35 -14.56
C LYS A 54 -4.98 10.86 -14.74
N MET A 55 -5.43 11.35 -15.90
CA MET A 55 -5.66 12.76 -16.15
C MET A 55 -6.78 13.33 -15.26
N LYS A 56 -7.90 12.60 -15.12
CA LYS A 56 -8.98 12.99 -14.21
C LYS A 56 -8.51 12.98 -12.75
N ALA A 57 -7.84 11.91 -12.34
CA ALA A 57 -7.26 11.80 -11.00
C ALA A 57 -6.25 12.93 -10.69
N SER A 58 -5.46 13.36 -11.67
CA SER A 58 -4.51 14.47 -11.50
C SER A 58 -5.22 15.81 -11.31
N LYS A 59 -6.31 16.06 -12.06
CA LYS A 59 -7.12 17.28 -11.90
C LYS A 59 -7.82 17.35 -10.54
N GLU A 60 -8.29 16.21 -10.02
CA GLU A 60 -8.95 16.10 -8.73
C GLU A 60 -7.97 15.99 -7.55
N ASN A 61 -6.65 16.13 -7.79
CA ASN A 61 -5.59 15.86 -6.81
C ASN A 61 -5.72 14.49 -6.11
N ASN A 62 -6.36 13.53 -6.78
CA ASN A 62 -6.69 12.20 -6.26
C ASN A 62 -5.85 11.12 -6.95
N ILE A 63 -4.55 11.37 -7.10
CA ILE A 63 -3.61 10.40 -7.67
C ILE A 63 -3.37 9.32 -6.62
N ARG A 64 -4.17 8.26 -6.66
CA ARG A 64 -4.05 7.13 -5.74
C ARG A 64 -2.87 6.24 -6.13
N ALA A 65 -2.10 5.86 -5.12
CA ALA A 65 -1.13 4.78 -5.25
C ALA A 65 -1.85 3.48 -5.65
N PRO A 66 -1.21 2.64 -6.48
CA PRO A 66 -1.78 1.35 -6.84
C PRO A 66 -1.86 0.45 -5.59
N GLY A 67 -3.05 -0.08 -5.29
CA GLY A 67 -3.26 -1.01 -4.17
C GLY A 67 -4.55 -0.77 -3.39
N HIS A 68 -4.86 -1.71 -2.50
CA HIS A 68 -5.94 -1.53 -1.52
C HIS A 68 -5.50 -0.54 -0.44
N ARG A 69 -6.44 0.25 0.08
CA ARG A 69 -6.17 1.22 1.15
C ARG A 69 -5.68 0.50 2.41
N THR A 70 -4.83 1.18 3.16
CA THR A 70 -4.54 0.77 4.54
C THR A 70 -5.82 0.85 5.36
N VAL A 71 -5.91 -0.02 6.36
CA VAL A 71 -7.06 -0.09 7.25
C VAL A 71 -7.08 1.09 8.22
N LEU A 72 -5.90 1.52 8.65
CA LEU A 72 -5.68 2.70 9.48
C LEU A 72 -5.34 3.89 8.59
N THR A 73 -5.68 5.10 9.05
CA THR A 73 -5.22 6.34 8.41
C THR A 73 -3.72 6.50 8.61
N GLN A 74 -3.11 7.40 7.83
CA GLN A 74 -1.68 7.67 7.97
C GLN A 74 -1.35 8.23 9.36
N GLU A 75 -2.15 9.17 9.86
CA GLU A 75 -2.01 9.77 11.20
C GLU A 75 -2.12 8.72 12.32
N GLU A 76 -3.06 7.78 12.17
CA GLU A 76 -3.20 6.65 13.09
C GLU A 76 -1.98 5.73 13.04
N GLU A 77 -1.50 5.36 11.85
CA GLU A 77 -0.30 4.54 11.70
C GLU A 77 0.93 5.22 12.34
N GLU A 78 1.11 6.53 12.13
CA GLU A 78 2.21 7.31 12.70
C GLU A 78 2.13 7.33 14.24
N SER A 79 0.94 7.48 14.80
CA SER A 79 0.72 7.43 16.25
C SER A 79 1.09 6.06 16.84
N PHE A 80 0.74 4.96 16.16
CA PHE A 80 1.14 3.61 16.59
C PHE A 80 2.65 3.40 16.50
N VAL A 81 3.31 3.94 15.46
CA VAL A 81 4.77 3.89 15.34
C VAL A 81 5.43 4.63 16.49
N GLN A 82 4.99 5.87 16.79
CA GLN A 82 5.51 6.67 17.90
C GLN A 82 5.31 5.98 19.26
N HIS A 83 4.12 5.42 19.49
CA HIS A 83 3.84 4.66 20.70
C HIS A 83 4.76 3.44 20.83
N THR A 84 5.00 2.73 19.73
CA THR A 84 5.90 1.58 19.72
C THR A 84 7.34 1.98 20.04
N ILE A 85 7.81 3.11 19.52
CA ILE A 85 9.14 3.65 19.82
C ILE A 85 9.26 3.99 21.31
N ALA A 86 8.28 4.72 21.85
CA ALA A 86 8.27 5.10 23.25
C ALA A 86 8.35 3.88 24.17
N MET A 87 7.56 2.84 23.89
CA MET A 87 7.59 1.59 24.65
C MET A 87 8.95 0.88 24.57
N CYS A 88 9.61 0.90 23.41
CA CYS A 88 10.98 0.39 23.29
C CYS A 88 12.00 1.24 24.07
N ASP A 89 11.86 2.58 24.09
CA ASP A 89 12.71 3.46 24.87
C ASP A 89 12.52 3.26 26.39
N PHE A 90 11.33 2.85 26.82
CA PHE A 90 11.05 2.39 28.19
C PHE A 90 11.56 0.97 28.51
N GLY A 91 12.18 0.27 27.56
CA GLY A 91 12.74 -1.07 27.75
C GLY A 91 11.76 -2.22 27.53
N TYR A 92 10.56 -1.96 26.99
CA TYR A 92 9.62 -3.03 26.63
C TYR A 92 9.86 -3.56 25.22
N THR A 93 9.87 -4.88 25.09
CA THR A 93 9.88 -5.55 23.78
C THR A 93 8.44 -5.73 23.29
N ILE A 94 8.02 -4.94 22.31
CA ILE A 94 6.73 -5.13 21.66
C ILE A 94 6.85 -6.25 20.65
N THR A 95 6.07 -7.32 20.82
CA THR A 95 5.98 -8.37 19.82
C THR A 95 4.95 -8.04 18.74
N THR A 96 4.98 -8.79 17.64
CA THR A 96 3.95 -8.69 16.59
C THR A 96 2.55 -9.05 17.10
N LEU A 97 2.45 -9.82 18.18
CA LEU A 97 1.17 -10.13 18.82
C LEU A 97 0.63 -8.89 19.55
N ASP A 98 1.47 -8.24 20.33
CA ASP A 98 1.11 -7.07 21.14
C ASP A 98 0.62 -5.92 20.25
N LEU A 99 1.32 -5.66 19.14
CA LEU A 99 0.89 -4.67 18.15
C LEU A 99 -0.54 -4.94 17.65
N ARG A 100 -0.89 -6.20 17.38
CA ARG A 100 -2.25 -6.57 16.91
C ARG A 100 -3.27 -6.39 18.03
N CYS A 101 -2.91 -6.69 19.27
CA CYS A 101 -3.78 -6.50 20.44
C CYS A 101 -4.06 -5.02 20.70
N ILE A 102 -3.03 -4.17 20.65
CA ILE A 102 -3.15 -2.71 20.79
C ILE A 102 -4.08 -2.15 19.72
N VAL A 103 -3.85 -2.52 18.46
CA VAL A 103 -4.68 -2.05 17.34
C VAL A 103 -6.11 -2.56 17.45
N LYS A 104 -6.33 -3.81 17.87
CA LYS A 104 -7.68 -4.31 18.16
C LYS A 104 -8.35 -3.48 19.25
N SER A 105 -7.67 -3.21 20.36
CA SER A 105 -8.23 -2.41 21.46
C SER A 105 -8.62 -1.02 20.99
N TYR A 106 -7.78 -0.37 20.17
CA TYR A 106 -8.08 0.91 19.54
C TYR A 106 -9.30 0.85 18.63
N LEU A 107 -9.43 -0.18 17.79
CA LEU A 107 -10.57 -0.34 16.88
C LEU A 107 -11.87 -0.63 17.63
N ASP A 108 -11.80 -1.44 18.68
CA ASP A 108 -12.93 -1.74 19.55
C ASP A 108 -13.38 -0.48 20.32
N GLY A 109 -12.45 0.30 20.87
CA GLY A 109 -12.72 1.55 21.58
C GLY A 109 -13.24 2.68 20.69
N SER A 110 -12.81 2.72 19.42
CA SER A 110 -13.34 3.66 18.42
C SER A 110 -14.67 3.22 17.79
N GLY A 111 -15.19 2.04 18.16
CA GLY A 111 -16.44 1.48 17.62
C GLY A 111 -16.36 1.09 16.13
N ARG A 112 -15.16 1.08 15.54
CA ARG A 112 -14.96 0.77 14.12
C ARG A 112 -14.91 -0.74 13.92
N LYS A 113 -15.92 -1.29 13.25
CA LYS A 113 -15.96 -2.72 12.86
C LYS A 113 -15.53 -2.90 11.41
N LEU A 114 -14.35 -3.50 11.20
CA LEU A 114 -13.80 -3.71 9.88
C LEU A 114 -14.12 -5.11 9.35
N LYS A 115 -14.82 -5.18 8.21
CA LYS A 115 -15.15 -6.45 7.54
C LYS A 115 -13.90 -7.25 7.12
N THR A 116 -12.77 -6.56 6.93
CA THR A 116 -11.49 -7.17 6.55
C THR A 116 -10.86 -7.96 7.70
N PHE A 117 -11.19 -7.65 8.95
CA PHE A 117 -10.67 -8.31 10.14
C PHE A 117 -11.73 -9.23 10.74
N ARG A 118 -11.37 -10.51 10.93
CA ARG A 118 -12.23 -11.45 11.65
C ARG A 118 -12.26 -11.02 13.12
N ASN A 119 -13.45 -10.72 13.65
CA ASN A 119 -13.66 -10.25 15.01
C ASN A 119 -12.85 -8.99 15.37
N ASN A 120 -12.68 -8.08 14.40
CA ASN A 120 -11.88 -6.85 14.55
C ASN A 120 -10.40 -7.08 14.93
N PHE A 121 -9.93 -8.33 14.84
CA PHE A 121 -8.56 -8.71 15.18
C PHE A 121 -7.66 -8.64 13.94
N PRO A 122 -6.62 -7.79 13.93
CA PRO A 122 -5.69 -7.74 12.81
C PRO A 122 -4.94 -9.06 12.63
N GLY A 123 -4.93 -9.60 11.41
CA GLY A 123 -4.24 -10.85 11.10
C GLY A 123 -2.72 -10.72 11.06
N LYS A 124 -2.00 -11.86 11.09
CA LYS A 124 -0.52 -11.89 10.99
C LYS A 124 0.01 -11.17 9.75
N LYS A 125 -0.61 -11.38 8.59
CA LYS A 125 -0.26 -10.70 7.32
C LYS A 125 -0.41 -9.19 7.39
N TRP A 126 -1.32 -8.68 8.21
CA TRP A 126 -1.48 -7.24 8.39
C TRP A 126 -0.28 -6.67 9.16
N ALA A 127 0.11 -7.32 10.27
CA ALA A 127 1.27 -6.92 11.07
C ALA A 127 2.58 -6.97 10.24
N GLU A 128 2.80 -8.04 9.47
CA GLU A 128 3.95 -8.14 8.56
C GLU A 128 4.00 -6.99 7.55
N LYS A 129 2.85 -6.65 6.94
CA LYS A 129 2.77 -5.52 6.01
C LYS A 129 2.98 -4.18 6.71
N PHE A 130 2.49 -4.01 7.94
CA PHE A 130 2.70 -2.79 8.73
C PHE A 130 4.18 -2.59 9.03
N LEU A 131 4.85 -3.62 9.54
CA LEU A 131 6.29 -3.59 9.79
C LEU A 131 7.10 -3.36 8.51
N LYS A 132 6.69 -3.95 7.38
CA LYS A 132 7.35 -3.71 6.10
C LYS A 132 7.23 -2.26 5.61
N ARG A 133 6.10 -1.59 5.87
CA ARG A 133 5.90 -0.16 5.54
C ARG A 133 6.79 0.73 6.41
N HIS A 134 6.92 0.39 7.68
CA HIS A 134 7.63 1.19 8.69
C HIS A 134 9.00 0.62 9.05
N ASN A 135 9.59 -0.20 8.17
CA ASN A 135 10.83 -0.93 8.46
C ASN A 135 12.00 0.01 8.75
N ARG A 136 12.05 1.18 8.10
CA ARG A 136 13.10 2.17 8.31
C ARG A 136 13.18 2.66 9.76
N VAL A 137 12.04 2.70 10.45
CA VAL A 137 11.94 3.21 11.83
C VAL A 137 11.89 2.06 12.83
N LEU A 138 11.12 1.01 12.54
CA LEU A 138 10.85 -0.08 13.47
C LEU A 138 11.87 -1.22 13.41
N SER A 139 12.61 -1.40 12.30
CA SER A 139 13.54 -2.53 12.15
C SER A 139 14.75 -2.46 13.08
N GLN A 140 15.11 -1.26 13.56
CA GLN A 140 16.18 -1.10 14.56
C GLN A 140 15.71 -1.45 15.98
N ARG A 141 14.40 -1.40 16.25
CA ARG A 141 13.84 -1.49 17.61
C ARG A 141 13.09 -2.79 17.88
N PHE A 142 12.46 -3.40 16.88
CA PHE A 142 11.81 -4.72 16.99
C PHE A 142 12.81 -5.90 17.02
N CYS A 143 14.09 -5.67 16.70
CA CYS A 143 15.09 -6.73 16.51
C CYS A 143 16.08 -6.91 17.67
N SER A 144 15.72 -6.47 18.88
CA SER A 144 16.46 -6.85 20.09
C SER A 144 15.76 -8.03 20.77
N ASN A 145 15.68 -9.17 20.08
CA ASN A 145 15.12 -10.39 20.68
C ASN A 145 16.12 -11.08 21.65
N ILE A 146 17.34 -10.55 21.85
CA ILE A 146 18.39 -11.13 22.72
C ILE A 146 19.32 -10.06 23.32
N GLN A 147 18.82 -8.87 23.66
CA GLN A 147 19.57 -8.04 24.62
C GLN A 147 18.72 -7.93 25.88
N GLN A 148 18.86 -8.99 26.69
CA GLN A 148 18.72 -8.91 28.12
C GLN A 148 19.34 -7.60 28.60
N CYS A 149 18.57 -6.83 29.38
CA CYS A 149 19.21 -6.11 30.48
C CYS A 149 19.75 -7.14 31.48
#